data_AF-A0A972XC98-F1
#
_entry.id   AF-A0A972XC98-F1
#
_cell.length_a   1.000
_cell.length_b   1.000
_cell.length_c   1.000
_cell.angle_alpha   90.00
_cell.angle_beta   90.00
_cell.angle_gamma   90.00
#
_symmetry.space_group_name_H-M   'P 1'
#
loop_
_entity.id
_entity.type
_entity.pdbx_description
1 polymer ?
#
loop_
_entity_poly.entity_id
_entity_poly.type
_entity_poly.pdbx_seq_one_letter_code
_entity_poly.pdbx_strand_id
1 'polypeptide(L)'
;NIPVPAHSNGAMIRSLVRNSWLPALEAFRPEFIFISAGFDAHEADMLAQLELVEEDYAWITTELVQVAKKHAQGRMVSCLEGGYHLGALASSSLAHVQALMKAVSE
;
A
#
# COMPACT_ATOMS: atom_id res chain seq x y z
N ASN A 1 4.49 2.97 -14.62
CA ASN A 1 5.68 2.45 -13.90
C ASN A 1 6.42 3.59 -13.24
N ILE A 2 6.71 3.46 -11.96
CA ILE A 2 7.50 4.44 -11.19
C ILE A 2 8.66 3.67 -10.56
N PRO A 3 9.83 3.62 -11.21
CA PRO A 3 11.00 3.03 -10.58
C PRO A 3 11.45 3.90 -9.41
N VAL A 4 11.89 3.26 -8.33
CA VAL A 4 12.41 3.95 -7.15
C VAL A 4 13.86 3.51 -6.91
N PRO A 5 14.75 4.40 -6.44
CA PRO A 5 16.09 4.03 -6.04
C PRO A 5 16.07 2.98 -4.91
N ALA A 6 17.11 2.16 -4.84
CA ALA A 6 17.38 1.37 -3.64
C ALA A 6 17.46 2.29 -2.42
N HIS A 7 17.10 1.77 -1.25
CA HIS A 7 17.00 2.48 0.03
C HIS A 7 15.95 3.59 0.05
N SER A 8 14.95 3.55 -0.84
CA SER A 8 13.80 4.44 -0.72
C SER A 8 13.00 4.07 0.53
N ASN A 9 12.89 5.02 1.44
CA ASN A 9 12.17 4.86 2.71
C ASN A 9 10.70 5.25 2.62
N GLY A 10 9.97 5.03 3.73
CA GLY A 10 8.57 5.41 3.87
C GLY A 10 8.25 6.83 3.42
N ALA A 11 9.04 7.83 3.82
CA ALA A 11 8.78 9.23 3.45
C ALA A 11 8.83 9.45 1.92
N MET A 12 9.81 8.86 1.24
CA MET A 12 9.90 8.93 -0.22
C MET A 12 8.73 8.23 -0.90
N ILE A 13 8.38 7.01 -0.46
CA ILE A 13 7.27 6.26 -1.03
C ILE A 13 5.93 6.97 -0.79
N ARG A 14 5.66 7.47 0.41
CA ARG A 14 4.43 8.24 0.71
C ARG A 14 4.35 9.50 -0.17
N SER A 15 5.48 10.17 -0.43
CA SER A 15 5.54 11.31 -1.36
C SER A 15 5.16 10.89 -2.79
N LEU A 16 5.69 9.77 -3.29
CA LEU A 16 5.34 9.25 -4.62
C LEU A 16 3.87 8.85 -4.72
N VAL A 17 3.33 8.19 -3.70
CA VAL A 17 1.91 7.83 -3.64
C VAL A 17 1.05 9.10 -3.72
N ARG A 18 1.35 10.10 -2.88
CA ARG A 18 0.59 11.37 -2.83
C ARG A 18 0.67 12.17 -4.13
N ASN A 19 1.85 12.25 -4.73
CA ASN A 19 2.11 13.14 -5.85
C ASN A 19 1.93 12.47 -7.22
N SER A 20 1.87 11.14 -7.28
CA SER A 20 1.76 10.38 -8.54
C SER A 20 0.58 9.42 -8.55
N TRP A 21 0.46 8.52 -7.56
CA TRP A 21 -0.58 7.48 -7.59
C TRP A 21 -1.98 8.08 -7.37
N LEU A 22 -2.15 8.88 -6.31
CA LEU A 22 -3.47 9.44 -5.97
C LEU A 22 -4.02 10.36 -7.07
N PRO A 23 -3.25 11.29 -7.68
CA PRO A 23 -3.75 12.09 -8.79
C PRO A 23 -4.16 11.25 -10.00
N ALA A 24 -3.40 10.20 -10.31
CA ALA A 24 -3.72 9.30 -11.42
C ALA A 24 -5.02 8.50 -11.15
N LEU A 25 -5.18 7.99 -9.92
CA LEU A 25 -6.40 7.28 -9.51
C LEU A 25 -7.63 8.21 -9.49
N GLU A 26 -7.47 9.44 -9.01
CA GLU A 26 -8.52 10.47 -9.01
C GLU A 26 -8.97 10.83 -10.43
N ALA A 27 -8.03 10.98 -11.37
CA ALA A 27 -8.35 11.23 -12.78
C ALA A 27 -9.01 10.03 -13.45
N PHE A 28 -8.59 8.81 -13.10
CA PHE A 28 -9.12 7.57 -13.67
C PHE A 28 -10.54 7.26 -13.17
N ARG A 29 -10.86 7.60 -11.92
CA ARG A 29 -12.14 7.32 -11.24
C ARG A 29 -12.50 5.82 -11.29
N PRO A 30 -11.72 4.95 -10.63
CA PRO A 30 -11.91 3.51 -10.71
C PRO A 30 -13.27 3.09 -10.16
N GLU A 31 -13.92 2.15 -10.84
CA GLU A 31 -15.14 1.50 -10.34
C GLU A 31 -14.83 0.33 -9.39
N PHE A 32 -13.57 -0.10 -9.33
CA PHE A 32 -13.06 -1.17 -8.47
C PHE A 32 -11.54 -0.99 -8.28
N ILE A 33 -11.01 -1.27 -7.07
CA ILE A 33 -9.57 -1.30 -6.83
C ILE A 33 -9.10 -2.73 -6.55
N PHE A 34 -8.16 -3.23 -7.35
CA PHE A 34 -7.47 -4.49 -7.10
C PHE A 34 -6.03 -4.21 -6.68
N ILE A 35 -5.62 -4.68 -5.49
CA ILE A 35 -4.27 -4.51 -4.97
C ILE A 35 -3.52 -5.84 -5.07
N SER A 36 -2.44 -5.84 -5.84
CA SER A 36 -1.39 -6.87 -5.78
C SER A 36 -0.46 -6.46 -4.63
N ALA A 37 -0.65 -7.08 -3.46
CA ALA A 37 -0.09 -6.63 -2.19
C ALA A 37 1.16 -7.42 -1.81
N GLY A 38 2.33 -6.88 -2.18
CA GLY A 38 3.63 -7.34 -1.72
C GLY A 38 4.11 -6.60 -0.48
N PHE A 39 4.81 -7.31 0.41
CA PHE A 39 5.40 -6.78 1.65
C PHE A 39 6.93 -6.94 1.69
N ASP A 40 7.54 -7.23 0.54
CA ASP A 40 8.98 -7.38 0.33
C ASP A 40 9.74 -6.04 0.31
N ALA A 41 9.04 -4.90 0.28
CA ALA A 41 9.63 -3.58 0.43
C ALA A 41 9.96 -3.21 1.89
N HIS A 42 9.68 -4.10 2.85
CA HIS A 42 9.97 -3.85 4.26
C HIS A 42 11.48 -3.81 4.51
N GLU A 43 11.95 -2.94 5.41
CA GLU A 43 13.38 -2.77 5.73
C GLU A 43 14.12 -4.04 6.18
N ALA A 44 13.37 -5.05 6.62
CA ALA A 44 13.91 -6.34 7.08
C ALA A 44 13.99 -7.38 5.96
N ASP A 45 13.36 -7.12 4.80
CA ASP A 45 13.40 -7.97 3.63
C ASP A 45 14.51 -7.50 2.68
N MET A 46 15.55 -8.31 2.55
CA MET A 46 16.77 -7.94 1.83
C MET A 46 16.63 -8.02 0.31
N LEU A 47 15.51 -8.53 -0.23
CA LEU A 47 15.36 -8.74 -1.66
C LEU A 47 15.05 -7.46 -2.43
N ALA A 48 14.23 -6.56 -1.88
CA ALA A 48 13.81 -5.34 -2.58
C ALA A 48 14.75 -4.15 -2.36
N GLN A 49 15.58 -4.18 -1.31
CA GLN A 49 16.42 -3.04 -0.89
C GLN A 49 15.60 -1.76 -0.68
N LEU A 50 14.46 -1.86 -0.02
CA LEU A 50 13.61 -0.73 0.36
C LEU A 50 13.46 -0.66 1.88
N GLU A 51 13.06 0.49 2.39
CA GLU A 51 13.08 0.79 3.83
C GLU A 51 11.69 1.22 4.31
N LEU A 52 10.65 0.47 3.91
CA LEU A 52 9.31 0.66 4.46
C LEU A 52 9.19 -0.03 5.81
N VAL A 53 8.34 0.53 6.67
CA VAL A 53 7.88 -0.08 7.91
C VAL A 53 6.37 -0.32 7.87
N GLU A 54 5.82 -1.03 8.85
CA GLU A 54 4.40 -1.39 8.91
C GLU A 54 3.46 -0.19 8.80
N GLU A 55 3.84 0.95 9.39
CA GLU A 55 3.07 2.19 9.35
C GLU A 55 2.91 2.72 7.91
N ASP A 56 3.91 2.51 7.04
CA ASP A 56 3.84 2.93 5.64
C ASP A 56 2.80 2.12 4.89
N TYR A 57 2.78 0.79 5.09
CA TYR A 57 1.76 -0.07 4.50
C TYR A 57 0.35 0.31 4.98
N ALA A 58 0.18 0.56 6.28
CA ALA A 58 -1.09 1.02 6.83
C ALA A 58 -1.53 2.37 6.23
N TRP A 59 -0.61 3.32 6.08
CA TRP A 59 -0.89 4.62 5.49
C TRP A 59 -1.31 4.49 4.01
N ILE A 60 -0.54 3.77 3.19
CA ILE A 60 -0.85 3.56 1.77
C ILE A 60 -2.23 2.92 1.62
N THR A 61 -2.52 1.92 2.43
CA THR A 61 -3.81 1.22 2.43
C THR A 61 -4.96 2.17 2.74
N THR A 62 -4.78 3.03 3.75
CA THR A 62 -5.78 4.02 4.14
C THR A 62 -6.07 4.99 2.98
N GLU A 63 -5.05 5.47 2.28
CA GLU A 63 -5.23 6.36 1.13
C GLU A 63 -5.98 5.66 -0.02
N LEU A 64 -5.61 4.41 -0.36
CA LEU A 64 -6.29 3.66 -1.42
C LEU A 64 -7.75 3.35 -1.07
N VAL A 65 -8.05 3.09 0.19
CA VAL A 65 -9.41 2.95 0.68
C VAL A 65 -10.22 4.23 0.42
N GLN A 66 -9.66 5.41 0.69
CA GLN A 66 -10.38 6.67 0.44
C GLN A 66 -10.71 6.84 -1.04
N VAL A 67 -9.79 6.46 -1.93
CA VAL A 67 -10.05 6.43 -3.38
C VAL A 67 -11.20 5.45 -3.69
N ALA A 68 -11.20 4.24 -3.12
CA ALA A 68 -12.25 3.26 -3.35
C ALA A 68 -13.61 3.74 -2.82
N LYS A 69 -13.66 4.37 -1.64
CA LYS A 69 -14.89 4.98 -1.11
C LYS A 69 -15.42 6.05 -2.05
N LYS A 70 -14.54 6.90 -2.58
CA LYS A 70 -14.91 8.03 -3.45
C LYS A 70 -15.41 7.60 -4.84
N HIS A 71 -14.73 6.66 -5.48
CA HIS A 71 -14.98 6.33 -6.90
C HIS A 71 -15.53 4.92 -7.12
N ALA A 72 -15.16 3.97 -6.26
CA ALA A 72 -15.47 2.55 -6.45
C ALA A 72 -16.60 2.03 -5.55
N GLN A 73 -17.36 2.91 -4.88
CA GLN A 73 -18.39 2.54 -3.90
C GLN A 73 -17.85 1.59 -2.81
N GLY A 74 -16.60 1.82 -2.39
CA GLY A 74 -15.89 0.99 -1.41
C GLY A 74 -15.44 -0.38 -1.94
N ARG A 75 -15.63 -0.70 -3.23
CA ARG A 75 -15.21 -1.99 -3.78
C ARG A 75 -13.70 -2.06 -3.95
N MET A 76 -13.09 -2.95 -3.18
CA MET A 76 -11.67 -3.22 -3.23
C MET A 76 -11.41 -4.70 -2.90
N VAL A 77 -10.39 -5.28 -3.52
CA VAL A 77 -9.81 -6.57 -3.12
C VAL A 77 -8.30 -6.41 -3.04
N SER A 78 -7.70 -7.01 -2.02
CA SER A 78 -6.25 -7.15 -1.87
C SER A 78 -5.87 -8.63 -1.96
N CYS A 79 -4.86 -8.94 -2.77
CA CYS A 79 -4.34 -10.28 -2.98
C CYS A 79 -2.87 -10.29 -2.57
N LEU A 80 -2.50 -11.19 -1.65
CA LEU A 80 -1.13 -11.31 -1.16
C LEU A 80 -0.19 -11.80 -2.28
N GLU A 81 0.98 -11.17 -2.38
CA GLU A 81 2.01 -11.46 -3.38
C GLU A 81 3.36 -11.77 -2.69
N GLY A 82 4.36 -10.90 -2.86
CA GLY A 82 5.69 -11.04 -2.28
C GLY A 82 5.76 -10.66 -0.79
N GLY A 83 6.92 -10.93 -0.19
CA GLY A 83 7.17 -10.80 1.24
C GLY A 83 7.84 -12.07 1.72
N TYR A 84 9.15 -12.01 1.88
CA TYR A 84 10.03 -13.17 2.03
C TYR A 84 10.71 -13.21 3.39
N HIS A 85 10.69 -12.10 4.13
CA HIS A 85 10.97 -12.09 5.55
C HIS A 85 9.68 -12.32 6.37
N LEU A 86 9.51 -13.52 6.96
CA LEU A 86 8.26 -13.95 7.62
C LEU A 86 7.75 -13.01 8.73
N GLY A 87 8.66 -12.45 9.55
CA GLY A 87 8.27 -11.53 10.63
C GLY A 87 7.65 -10.23 10.08
N ALA A 88 8.41 -9.52 9.26
CA ALA A 88 7.96 -8.37 8.48
C ALA A 88 6.69 -8.62 7.66
N LEU A 89 6.58 -9.77 6.99
CA LEU A 89 5.36 -10.15 6.27
C LEU A 89 4.16 -10.21 7.23
N ALA A 90 4.30 -10.87 8.37
CA ALA A 90 3.23 -11.00 9.35
C ALA A 90 2.82 -9.63 9.93
N SER A 91 3.78 -8.79 10.33
CA SER A 91 3.50 -7.47 10.90
C SER A 91 2.93 -6.49 9.87
N SER A 92 3.47 -6.47 8.65
CA SER A 92 3.02 -5.56 7.58
C SER A 92 1.66 -5.95 7.02
N SER A 93 1.41 -7.24 6.81
CA SER A 93 0.09 -7.72 6.37
C SER A 93 -0.97 -7.49 7.44
N LEU A 94 -0.64 -7.64 8.73
CA LEU A 94 -1.52 -7.27 9.83
C LEU A 94 -1.87 -5.77 9.79
N ALA A 95 -0.87 -4.90 9.62
CA ALA A 95 -1.08 -3.45 9.54
C ALA A 95 -1.97 -3.06 8.34
N HIS A 96 -1.73 -3.68 7.18
CA HIS A 96 -2.57 -3.53 5.98
C HIS A 96 -4.02 -3.96 6.23
N VAL A 97 -4.24 -5.15 6.79
CA VAL A 97 -5.60 -5.66 7.07
C VAL A 97 -6.31 -4.80 8.13
N GLN A 98 -5.61 -4.37 9.18
CA GLN A 98 -6.19 -3.47 10.18
C GLN A 98 -6.63 -2.14 9.57
N ALA A 99 -5.85 -1.57 8.64
CA ALA A 99 -6.22 -0.36 7.92
C ALA A 99 -7.47 -0.59 7.04
N LEU A 100 -7.54 -1.72 6.33
CA LEU A 100 -8.74 -2.11 5.57
C LEU A 100 -9.98 -2.24 6.47
N MET A 101 -9.86 -2.88 7.64
CA MET A 101 -10.97 -3.11 8.56
C MET A 101 -11.50 -1.83 9.21
N LYS A 102 -10.61 -0.91 9.62
CA LYS A 102 -11.01 0.38 10.21
C LYS A 102 -11.91 1.15 9.25
N ALA A 103 -11.57 1.11 7.96
CA ALA A 103 -12.32 1.81 6.95
C ALA A 103 -13.73 1.25 6.66
N VAL A 104 -14.00 -0.02 6.96
CA VAL A 104 -15.35 -0.60 6.83
C VAL A 104 -16.26 -0.11 7.97
N SER A 105 -15.68 0.30 9.10
CA SER A 105 -16.41 0.73 10.30
C SER A 105 -16.78 2.21 10.33
N GLU A 106 -16.27 3.00 9.36
CA GLU A 106 -16.49 4.45 9.22
C GLU A 106 -17.26 4.79 7.94
#